data_AF-A0A2G4F0E6-F1
#
_entry.id   AF-A0A2G4F0E6-F1
#
_cell.length_a   1.000
_cell.length_b   1.000
_cell.length_c   1.000
_cell.angle_alpha   90.00
_cell.angle_beta   90.00
_cell.angle_gamma   90.00
#
_symmetry.space_group_name_H-M   'P 1'
#
loop_
_entity.id
_entity.type
_entity.pdbx_description
1 polymer ?
#
loop_
_entity_poly.entity_id
_entity_poly.type
_entity_poly.pdbx_seq_one_letter_code
_entity_poly.pdbx_strand_id
1 'polypeptide(L)'
;MARTRSWNYRFSFCKKTSDRPFYALQALGLDGESQPHQRIEDMAACYIKAMQAVQPLGPYILVGHSFGSWVAFEMAKQVQEKGHEIALLAVIDFWEPMTNNSVLTSIEPI
;
A
#
# COMPACT_ATOMS: atom_id res chain seq x y z
N MET A 1 15.12 33.50 -4.75
CA MET A 1 15.03 33.03 -6.15
C MET A 1 14.62 31.57 -6.14
N ALA A 2 13.35 31.28 -6.40
CA ALA A 2 12.83 29.91 -6.47
C ALA A 2 12.94 29.38 -7.91
N ARG A 3 13.48 28.18 -8.09
CA ARG A 3 13.43 27.42 -9.34
C ARG A 3 12.25 26.46 -9.28
N THR A 4 11.27 26.68 -10.13
CA THR A 4 10.13 25.80 -10.37
C THR A 4 10.63 24.54 -11.08
N ARG A 5 10.40 23.36 -10.49
CA ARG A 5 10.38 22.08 -11.24
C ARG A 5 8.95 21.59 -11.26
N SER A 6 8.36 21.62 -12.44
CA SER A 6 7.07 21.02 -12.77
C SER A 6 7.12 19.51 -12.55
N TRP A 7 6.19 18.97 -11.77
CA TRP A 7 5.94 17.53 -11.63
C TRP A 7 4.44 17.26 -11.75
N ASN A 8 4.09 16.29 -12.60
CA ASN A 8 2.71 15.86 -12.89
C ASN A 8 2.19 14.87 -11.83
N TYR A 9 2.02 15.30 -10.59
CA TYR A 9 1.28 14.52 -9.59
C TYR A 9 0.24 15.41 -8.92
N ARG A 10 -1.03 15.07 -9.13
CA ARG A 10 -2.17 15.82 -8.59
C ARG A 10 -2.42 15.37 -7.16
N PHE A 11 -1.73 16.02 -6.22
CA PHE A 11 -1.98 15.86 -4.79
C PHE A 11 -3.31 16.54 -4.42
N SER A 12 -4.23 15.81 -3.79
CA SER A 12 -5.39 16.40 -3.14
C SER A 12 -5.12 16.48 -1.64
N PHE A 13 -4.93 17.69 -1.12
CA PHE A 13 -4.84 17.94 0.32
C PHE A 13 -6.26 17.93 0.90
N CYS A 14 -6.58 16.90 1.70
CA CYS A 14 -7.70 16.98 2.64
C CYS A 14 -7.19 17.54 3.99
N LYS A 15 -8.03 18.37 4.61
CA LYS A 15 -7.75 19.24 5.75
C LYS A 15 -7.10 18.49 6.93
N LYS A 16 -6.01 19.07 7.45
CA LYS A 16 -5.14 18.63 8.55
C LYS A 16 -5.94 18.12 9.77
N THR A 17 -5.96 16.80 10.00
CA THR A 17 -6.46 16.19 11.25
C THR A 17 -5.34 15.56 12.09
N SER A 18 -4.10 15.54 11.60
CA SER A 18 -2.93 14.94 12.25
C SER A 18 -1.63 15.59 11.76
N ASP A 19 -0.59 15.62 12.60
CA ASP A 19 0.78 16.00 12.20
C ASP A 19 1.47 14.95 11.30
N ARG A 20 0.80 13.81 11.05
CA ARG A 20 1.29 12.77 10.15
C ARG A 20 0.78 13.01 8.73
N PRO A 21 1.66 13.26 7.74
CA PRO A 21 1.24 13.35 6.35
C PRO A 21 0.73 11.99 5.87
N PHE A 22 -0.35 12.00 5.09
CA PHE A 22 -0.91 10.80 4.46
C PHE A 22 -0.75 10.89 2.95
N TYR A 23 -0.29 9.80 2.34
CA TYR A 23 -0.08 9.71 0.90
C TYR A 23 -0.93 8.56 0.33
N ALA A 24 -1.61 8.82 -0.78
CA ALA A 24 -2.32 7.82 -1.53
C ALA A 24 -1.52 7.45 -2.79
N LEU A 25 -1.41 6.14 -3.05
CA LEU A 25 -0.75 5.61 -4.24
C LEU A 25 -1.81 5.32 -5.30
N GLN A 26 -1.64 5.91 -6.49
CA GLN A 26 -2.52 5.66 -7.62
C GLN A 26 -2.05 4.44 -8.41
N ALA A 27 -3.00 3.60 -8.82
CA ALA A 27 -2.71 2.46 -9.68
C ALA A 27 -2.11 2.93 -11.03
N LEU A 28 -1.00 2.29 -11.43
CA LEU A 28 -0.41 2.51 -12.75
C LEU A 28 -1.41 2.11 -13.85
N GLY A 29 -1.41 2.87 -14.96
CA GLY A 29 -2.27 2.64 -16.11
C GLY A 29 -3.63 3.33 -16.06
N LEU A 30 -3.95 4.01 -14.96
CA LEU A 30 -5.07 4.95 -14.91
C LEU A 30 -4.76 6.31 -15.57
N ASP A 31 -3.51 6.56 -15.91
CA ASP A 31 -3.04 7.74 -16.65
C ASP A 31 -3.25 7.61 -18.17
N GLY A 32 -3.58 6.41 -18.66
CA GLY A 32 -3.76 6.11 -20.09
C GLY A 32 -2.45 5.93 -20.86
N GLU A 33 -1.31 6.08 -20.20
CA GLU A 33 0.02 6.09 -20.81
C GLU A 33 0.88 4.92 -20.30
N SER A 34 0.80 4.64 -18.99
CA SER A 34 1.58 3.59 -18.35
C SER A 34 0.90 2.23 -18.50
N GLN A 35 1.66 1.17 -18.71
CA GLN A 35 1.10 -0.18 -18.61
C GLN A 35 0.94 -0.58 -17.14
N PRO A 36 -0.24 -1.10 -16.74
CA PRO A 36 -0.41 -1.62 -15.39
C PRO A 36 0.50 -2.83 -15.17
N HIS A 37 1.07 -2.94 -13.98
CA HIS A 37 1.75 -4.16 -13.57
C HIS A 37 0.74 -5.32 -13.50
N GLN A 38 1.17 -6.52 -13.87
CA GLN A 38 0.32 -7.72 -13.83
C GLN A 38 0.53 -8.56 -12.57
N ARG A 39 1.58 -8.25 -11.81
CA ARG A 39 1.98 -8.97 -10.60
C ARG A 39 1.94 -8.05 -9.38
N ILE A 40 1.48 -8.57 -8.25
CA ILE A 40 1.38 -7.81 -6.99
C ILE A 40 2.77 -7.42 -6.51
N GLU A 41 3.77 -8.28 -6.71
CA GLU A 41 5.16 -8.06 -6.31
C GLU A 41 5.78 -6.87 -7.06
N ASP A 42 5.46 -6.73 -8.34
CA ASP A 42 5.93 -5.61 -9.18
C ASP A 42 5.25 -4.30 -8.76
N MET A 43 3.94 -4.34 -8.48
CA MET A 43 3.21 -3.18 -7.94
C MET A 43 3.82 -2.73 -6.62
N ALA A 44 4.02 -3.66 -5.68
CA ALA A 44 4.58 -3.40 -4.38
C ALA A 44 5.99 -2.81 -4.48
N ALA A 45 6.86 -3.39 -5.33
CA ALA A 45 8.22 -2.88 -5.54
C ALA A 45 8.22 -1.45 -6.11
N CYS A 46 7.30 -1.14 -7.03
CA CYS A 46 7.13 0.20 -7.58
C CYS A 46 6.67 1.20 -6.49
N TYR A 47 5.68 0.82 -5.69
CA TYR A 47 5.14 1.65 -4.63
C TYR A 47 6.10 1.86 -3.45
N ILE A 48 6.91 0.85 -3.11
CA ILE A 48 7.98 1.00 -2.11
C ILE A 48 8.99 2.05 -2.57
N LYS A 49 9.39 2.05 -3.85
CA LYS A 49 10.32 3.06 -4.38
C LYS A 49 9.74 4.47 -4.26
N ALA A 50 8.46 4.63 -4.59
CA ALA A 50 7.78 5.93 -4.44
C ALA A 50 7.69 6.36 -2.98
N MET A 51 7.34 5.43 -2.08
CA MET A 51 7.30 5.67 -0.63
C MET A 51 8.67 6.08 -0.08
N GLN A 52 9.73 5.35 -0.44
CA GLN A 52 11.10 5.60 0.03
C GLN A 52 11.71 6.89 -0.52
N ALA A 53 11.24 7.37 -1.68
CA ALA A 53 11.63 8.68 -2.21
C ALA A 53 11.11 9.84 -1.32
N VAL A 54 10.00 9.62 -0.59
CA VAL A 54 9.43 10.59 0.35
C VAL A 54 9.95 10.37 1.76
N GLN A 55 9.98 9.13 2.23
CA GLN A 55 10.48 8.74 3.55
C GLN A 55 11.49 7.60 3.39
N PRO A 56 12.81 7.89 3.38
CA PRO A 56 13.84 6.87 3.12
C PRO A 56 13.99 5.80 4.21
N LEU A 57 13.59 6.12 5.45
CA LEU A 57 13.76 5.25 6.62
C LEU A 57 12.43 5.03 7.33
N GLY A 58 12.20 3.80 7.78
CA GLY A 58 11.04 3.44 8.60
C GLY A 58 11.08 4.05 10.01
N PRO A 59 10.11 3.72 10.86
CA PRO A 59 9.06 2.73 10.61
C PRO A 59 7.96 3.24 9.67
N TYR A 60 7.42 2.34 8.83
CA TYR A 60 6.35 2.67 7.89
C TYR A 60 4.96 2.30 8.42
N ILE A 61 3.96 3.07 8.02
CA ILE A 61 2.54 2.77 8.26
C ILE A 61 1.89 2.58 6.89
N LEU A 62 1.33 1.40 6.66
CA LEU A 62 0.67 1.02 5.42
C LEU A 62 -0.81 0.77 5.66
N VAL A 63 -1.64 1.26 4.74
CA VAL A 63 -3.08 1.02 4.75
C VAL A 63 -3.49 0.52 3.37
N GLY A 64 -4.11 -0.64 3.31
CA GLY A 64 -4.69 -1.22 2.10
C GLY A 64 -6.21 -1.27 2.18
N HIS A 65 -6.88 -0.99 1.07
CA HIS A 65 -8.33 -1.11 0.95
C HIS A 65 -8.66 -2.05 -0.22
N SER A 66 -9.56 -3.02 0.00
CA SER A 66 -9.97 -4.00 -1.01
C SER A 66 -8.75 -4.68 -1.66
N PHE A 67 -8.57 -4.61 -2.98
CA PHE A 67 -7.39 -5.12 -3.67
C PHE A 67 -6.07 -4.52 -3.15
N GLY A 68 -6.09 -3.25 -2.71
CA GLY A 68 -4.93 -2.58 -2.14
C GLY A 68 -4.39 -3.23 -0.87
N SER A 69 -5.18 -4.05 -0.18
CA SER A 69 -4.74 -4.85 0.98
C SER A 69 -3.69 -5.89 0.59
N TRP A 70 -3.86 -6.56 -0.55
CA TRP A 70 -2.85 -7.51 -1.07
C TRP A 70 -1.54 -6.81 -1.39
N VAL A 71 -1.62 -5.63 -2.02
CA VAL A 71 -0.44 -4.84 -2.36
C VAL A 71 0.24 -4.31 -1.11
N ALA A 72 -0.52 -3.79 -0.14
CA ALA A 72 0.02 -3.29 1.13
C ALA A 72 0.71 -4.40 1.95
N PHE A 73 0.16 -5.63 1.92
CA PHE A 73 0.78 -6.79 2.55
C PHE A 73 2.10 -7.17 1.89
N GLU A 74 2.13 -7.27 0.55
CA GLU A 74 3.36 -7.57 -0.18
C GLU A 74 4.41 -6.46 -0.01
N MET A 75 3.98 -5.19 0.05
CA MET A 75 4.87 -4.08 0.38
C MET A 75 5.51 -4.26 1.76
N ALA A 76 4.70 -4.61 2.78
CA ALA A 76 5.19 -4.84 4.14
C ALA A 76 6.26 -5.95 4.16
N LYS A 77 5.98 -7.07 3.49
CA LYS A 77 6.90 -8.21 3.37
C LYS A 77 8.24 -7.80 2.74
N GLN A 78 8.23 -7.17 1.57
CA GLN A 78 9.46 -6.76 0.88
C GLN A 78 10.27 -5.72 1.66
N VAL A 79 9.59 -4.84 2.42
CA VAL A 79 10.24 -3.82 3.26
C VAL A 79 10.91 -4.46 4.47
N GLN A 80 10.24 -5.41 5.13
CA GLN A 80 10.80 -6.19 6.24
C GLN A 80 11.99 -7.05 5.80
N GLU A 81 11.91 -7.70 4.64
CA GLU A 81 13.03 -8.46 4.06
C GLU A 81 14.28 -7.60 3.81
N LYS A 82 14.09 -6.29 3.59
CA LYS A 82 15.18 -5.31 3.45
C LYS A 82 15.65 -4.70 4.79
N GLY A 83 15.16 -5.22 5.91
CA GLY A 83 15.56 -4.80 7.25
C GLY A 83 14.90 -3.53 7.77
N HIS A 84 13.83 -3.05 7.11
CA HIS A 84 13.07 -1.90 7.59
C HIS A 84 11.86 -2.32 8.42
N GLU A 85 11.46 -1.48 9.36
CA GLU A 85 10.33 -1.74 10.25
C GLU A 85 8.99 -1.26 9.67
N ILE A 86 7.93 -2.03 9.93
CA ILE A 86 6.53 -1.66 9.69
C ILE A 86 5.88 -1.44 11.06
N ALA A 87 5.51 -0.20 11.39
CA ALA A 87 4.82 0.11 12.64
C ALA A 87 3.35 -0.34 12.62
N LEU A 88 2.72 -0.31 11.44
CA LEU A 88 1.33 -0.71 11.29
C LEU A 88 1.05 -1.11 9.84
N LEU A 89 0.34 -2.22 9.67
CA LEU A 89 -0.34 -2.60 8.43
C LEU A 89 -1.84 -2.71 8.74
N ALA A 90 -2.65 -1.79 8.21
CA ALA A 90 -4.09 -1.83 8.32
C ALA A 90 -4.72 -2.28 6.99
N VAL A 91 -5.71 -3.15 7.05
CA VAL A 91 -6.47 -3.60 5.89
C VAL A 91 -7.95 -3.30 6.10
N ILE A 92 -8.61 -2.81 5.06
CA ILE A 92 -10.01 -2.42 5.10
C ILE A 92 -10.72 -3.16 3.96
N ASP A 93 -11.88 -3.75 4.26
CA ASP A 93 -12.70 -4.46 3.27
C ASP A 93 -11.92 -5.56 2.53
N PHE A 94 -11.16 -6.33 3.31
CA PHE A 94 -10.38 -7.46 2.82
C PHE A 94 -11.17 -8.75 3.04
N TRP A 95 -11.31 -9.55 1.99
CA TRP A 95 -11.78 -10.92 2.11
C TRP A 95 -10.55 -11.83 2.22
N GLU A 96 -10.55 -12.70 3.23
CA GLU A 96 -9.49 -13.70 3.38
C GLU A 96 -9.46 -14.58 2.12
N PRO A 97 -8.28 -14.88 1.54
CA PRO A 97 -8.22 -15.92 0.53
C PRO A 97 -8.82 -17.17 1.15
N MET A 98 -9.84 -17.78 0.53
CA MET A 98 -10.35 -19.06 1.00
C MET A 98 -9.19 -20.06 1.04
N THR A 99 -8.60 -20.25 2.22
CA THR A 99 -7.70 -21.36 2.47
C THR A 99 -8.62 -22.56 2.59
N ASN A 100 -8.58 -23.46 1.61
CA ASN A 100 -9.34 -24.69 1.67
C ASN A 100 -8.73 -25.62 2.74
N ASN A 101 -8.89 -25.26 4.02
CA ASN A 101 -8.80 -26.16 5.15
C ASN A 101 -10.24 -26.44 5.59
N SER A 102 -10.85 -27.41 4.93
CA SER A 102 -12.10 -28.05 5.34
C SER A 102 -11.90 -28.78 6.68
N VAL A 103 -11.79 -28.05 7.78
CA VAL A 103 -11.87 -28.54 9.16
C VAL A 103 -12.19 -27.37 10.09
N LEU A 104 -13.39 -26.80 9.98
CA LEU A 104 -14.11 -26.15 11.10
C LEU A 104 -15.63 -26.05 10.82
N THR A 105 -16.22 -27.02 10.10
CA THR A 105 -17.67 -27.24 10.18
C THR A 105 -17.95 -28.20 11.33
N SER A 106 -17.95 -27.70 12.56
CA SER A 106 -18.60 -28.32 13.72
C SER A 106 -18.55 -27.37 14.91
N ILE A 107 -19.36 -26.31 14.85
CA ILE A 107 -19.90 -25.73 16.07
C ILE A 107 -21.40 -25.59 15.83
N GLU A 108 -22.14 -26.65 16.21
CA GLU A 108 -23.59 -26.58 16.36
C GLU A 108 -23.89 -25.56 17.48
N PRO A 109 -24.82 -24.61 17.29
CA PRO A 109 -25.24 -23.71 18.34
C PRO A 109 -26.03 -24.46 19.42
N ILE A 110 -25.81 -24.08 20.68
CA ILE A 110 -26.58 -24.52 21.86
C ILE A 110 -27.98 -23.90 21.82
#